data_AF-A0A4U7KWL9-F1
#
_entry.id   AF-A0A4U7KWL9-F1
#
_cell.length_a   1.000
_cell.length_b   1.000
_cell.length_c   1.000
_cell.angle_alpha   90.00
_cell.angle_beta   90.00
_cell.angle_gamma   90.00
#
_symmetry.space_group_name_H-M   'P 1'
#
loop_
_entity.id
_entity.type
_entity.pdbx_description
1 polymer ?
#
loop_
_entity_poly.entity_id
_entity_poly.type
_entity_poly.pdbx_seq_one_letter_code
_entity_poly.pdbx_strand_id
1 'polypeptide(L)'
;MPRKRLLAGREARQPVDDGAHSDSDVDGGESVESHDHYKGAVNLPAHQTKHLAELVYRFPSIDTSFRLIQRNDTNSTGSSLWLSSQVLASYLLHTYSRAPHQTCSDAAPPMRKKVLELGSGTGLLSLLMARLGWQVTATDIPPVLDSVLRPNIEAGLYQLVHSGLAAPDQLHVCELDWTTSPDNWHPQPNTPSTPAQSAQNPDLIITADTIYEPSIVRPLLSTLAHFYHRQDDTRPTVLLALERRDPPHITEALRIASHDFSLPFKQVPAKRVRKMFDALGDGAKWSRDDWEGVEIWKL
;
A
#
# COMPACT_ATOMS: atom_id res chain seq x y z
N MET A 1 55.22 -25.93 14.84
CA MET A 1 56.48 -26.12 14.07
C MET A 1 57.06 -27.50 14.40
N PRO A 2 57.61 -28.25 13.43
CA PRO A 2 56.93 -29.41 12.86
C PRO A 2 57.66 -30.75 13.05
N ARG A 3 56.97 -31.87 12.78
CA ARG A 3 57.53 -33.11 12.19
C ARG A 3 56.37 -33.88 11.54
N LYS A 4 56.31 -33.88 10.20
CA LYS A 4 56.87 -34.90 9.27
C LYS A 4 55.93 -36.11 9.16
N ARG A 5 55.25 -36.28 8.01
CA ARG A 5 55.67 -37.09 6.82
C ARG A 5 54.93 -38.45 6.88
N LEU A 6 54.48 -39.13 5.82
CA LEU A 6 54.67 -39.12 4.35
C LEU A 6 53.62 -40.08 3.73
N LEU A 7 53.26 -39.82 2.46
CA LEU A 7 53.11 -40.77 1.31
C LEU A 7 52.13 -41.95 1.45
N ALA A 8 51.46 -42.46 0.42
CA ALA A 8 51.45 -42.37 -1.04
C ALA A 8 50.00 -42.78 -1.44
N GLY A 9 49.43 -42.52 -2.60
CA GLY A 9 49.95 -42.20 -3.93
C GLY A 9 49.16 -43.04 -4.94
N ARG A 10 48.63 -42.38 -5.99
CA ARG A 10 48.19 -42.92 -7.31
C ARG A 10 47.01 -43.92 -7.28
N GLU A 11 46.12 -44.00 -8.26
CA GLU A 11 45.88 -43.34 -9.53
C GLU A 11 44.42 -43.65 -9.94
N ALA A 12 43.94 -42.93 -10.95
CA ALA A 12 42.57 -42.83 -11.44
C ALA A 12 41.90 -44.14 -11.93
N ARG A 13 40.56 -44.15 -11.90
CA ARG A 13 39.64 -44.49 -13.03
C ARG A 13 38.16 -44.53 -12.55
N GLN A 14 37.31 -43.74 -13.20
CA GLN A 14 35.86 -44.01 -13.38
C GLN A 14 35.66 -44.90 -14.62
N PRO A 15 34.44 -45.33 -15.03
CA PRO A 15 33.16 -45.59 -14.32
C PRO A 15 32.61 -47.01 -14.66
N VAL A 16 31.58 -47.51 -13.94
CA VAL A 16 30.69 -48.58 -14.45
C VAL A 16 29.28 -48.38 -13.88
N ASP A 17 28.31 -48.45 -14.79
CA ASP A 17 26.86 -48.43 -14.65
C ASP A 17 26.34 -49.85 -14.35
N ASP A 18 25.30 -50.00 -13.52
CA ASP A 18 24.38 -51.14 -13.54
C ASP A 18 23.20 -50.88 -12.59
N GLY A 19 21.98 -51.01 -13.13
CA GLY A 19 20.74 -50.61 -12.50
C GLY A 19 19.94 -51.71 -11.78
N ALA A 20 18.63 -51.43 -11.71
CA ALA A 20 17.49 -52.27 -11.32
C ALA A 20 16.97 -52.18 -9.86
N HIS A 21 15.90 -51.36 -9.74
CA HIS A 21 14.57 -51.66 -9.18
C HIS A 21 14.41 -52.32 -7.78
N SER A 22 13.73 -51.60 -6.88
CA SER A 22 12.57 -52.17 -6.18
C SER A 22 11.53 -51.08 -5.85
N ASP A 23 10.30 -51.33 -6.26
CA ASP A 23 9.10 -50.56 -5.97
C ASP A 23 8.79 -50.43 -4.46
N SER A 24 8.27 -49.26 -4.09
CA SER A 24 7.06 -49.17 -3.27
C SER A 24 6.41 -47.81 -3.50
N ASP A 25 5.33 -47.85 -4.28
CA ASP A 25 4.29 -46.82 -4.39
C ASP A 25 3.53 -46.61 -3.07
N VAL A 26 2.70 -45.55 -3.09
CA VAL A 26 1.59 -45.19 -2.18
C VAL A 26 2.01 -44.22 -1.06
N ASP A 27 1.41 -43.05 -0.84
CA ASP A 27 0.38 -42.23 -1.49
C ASP A 27 0.30 -40.96 -0.61
N GLY A 28 -0.23 -39.85 -1.15
CA GLY A 28 -0.52 -38.66 -0.35
C GLY A 28 -0.43 -37.38 -1.16
N GLY A 29 -1.27 -37.28 -2.20
CA GLY A 29 -1.41 -36.06 -2.98
C GLY A 29 -1.86 -34.86 -2.14
N GLU A 30 -1.14 -33.75 -2.26
CA GLU A 30 -1.64 -32.41 -2.02
C GLU A 30 -1.14 -31.51 -3.15
N SER A 31 -1.79 -31.57 -4.31
CA SER A 31 -1.53 -30.60 -5.39
C SER A 31 -2.74 -30.24 -6.23
N VAL A 32 -3.97 -30.44 -5.72
CA VAL A 32 -5.20 -30.18 -6.49
C VAL A 32 -6.26 -29.29 -5.79
N GLU A 33 -6.08 -28.86 -4.54
CA GLU A 33 -7.12 -28.02 -3.87
C GLU A 33 -7.06 -26.51 -4.17
N SER A 34 -6.03 -25.99 -4.85
CA SER A 34 -5.84 -24.52 -4.91
C SER A 34 -6.72 -23.76 -5.92
N HIS A 35 -7.44 -24.42 -6.82
CA HIS A 35 -8.05 -23.74 -7.98
C HIS A 35 -9.50 -23.28 -7.81
N ASP A 36 -10.21 -23.68 -6.75
CA ASP A 36 -11.59 -23.24 -6.52
C ASP A 36 -11.73 -22.08 -5.51
N HIS A 37 -10.67 -21.73 -4.78
CA HIS A 37 -10.74 -20.81 -3.63
C HIS A 37 -11.01 -19.33 -3.99
N TYR A 38 -10.94 -18.96 -5.26
CA TYR A 38 -11.13 -17.57 -5.72
C TYR A 38 -12.05 -17.45 -6.95
N LYS A 39 -12.94 -18.42 -7.16
CA LYS A 39 -13.79 -18.47 -8.34
C LYS A 39 -14.63 -17.20 -8.49
N GLY A 40 -14.43 -16.49 -9.59
CA GLY A 40 -15.13 -15.23 -9.90
C GLY A 40 -14.55 -13.99 -9.21
N ALA A 41 -13.44 -14.10 -8.48
CA ALA A 41 -12.71 -12.97 -7.94
C ALA A 41 -12.16 -12.10 -9.08
N VAL A 42 -12.34 -10.79 -8.95
CA VAL A 42 -11.84 -9.80 -9.92
C VAL A 42 -10.37 -9.49 -9.64
N ASN A 43 -10.04 -9.37 -8.36
CA ASN A 43 -8.69 -9.20 -7.85
C ASN A 43 -8.34 -10.38 -6.94
N LEU A 44 -7.07 -10.75 -6.89
CA LEU A 44 -6.56 -11.76 -5.95
C LEU A 44 -5.98 -11.09 -4.69
N PRO A 45 -5.92 -11.80 -3.55
CA PRO A 45 -5.24 -11.30 -2.35
C PRO A 45 -3.79 -10.91 -2.63
N ALA A 46 -3.31 -9.82 -2.01
CA ALA A 46 -1.97 -9.30 -2.19
C ALA A 46 -0.86 -10.36 -1.99
N HIS A 47 -1.03 -11.28 -1.04
CA HIS A 47 -0.06 -12.34 -0.77
C HIS A 47 0.04 -13.35 -1.95
N GLN A 48 -1.03 -13.53 -2.73
CA GLN A 48 -1.04 -14.36 -3.94
C GLN A 48 -0.40 -13.66 -5.14
N THR A 49 -0.22 -12.33 -5.12
CA THR A 49 0.25 -11.56 -6.28
C THR A 49 1.67 -11.03 -6.15
N LYS A 50 2.38 -11.31 -5.04
CA LYS A 50 3.73 -10.76 -4.79
C LYS A 50 4.78 -11.14 -5.83
N HIS A 51 4.61 -12.30 -6.47
CA HIS A 51 5.53 -12.80 -7.50
C HIS A 51 5.31 -12.16 -8.88
N LEU A 52 4.21 -11.42 -9.07
CA LEU A 52 3.89 -10.78 -10.34
C LEU A 52 4.62 -9.44 -10.46
N ALA A 53 5.47 -9.30 -11.47
CA ALA A 53 6.14 -8.03 -11.78
C ALA A 53 5.15 -6.91 -12.15
N GLU A 54 3.95 -7.29 -12.61
CA GLU A 54 2.89 -6.37 -12.96
C GLU A 54 1.53 -6.99 -12.61
N LEU A 55 0.63 -6.19 -12.04
CA LEU A 55 -0.74 -6.58 -11.74
C LEU A 55 -1.74 -5.56 -12.30
N VAL A 56 -2.93 -6.00 -12.67
CA VAL A 56 -4.03 -5.09 -13.01
C VAL A 56 -5.06 -5.15 -11.90
N TYR A 57 -5.15 -4.09 -11.09
CA TYR A 57 -6.15 -3.96 -10.04
C TYR A 57 -7.40 -3.26 -10.59
N ARG A 58 -8.58 -3.83 -10.37
CA ARG A 58 -9.84 -3.35 -10.96
C ARG A 58 -10.81 -2.89 -9.88
N PHE A 59 -11.52 -1.81 -10.20
CA PHE A 59 -12.65 -1.24 -9.46
C PHE A 59 -13.92 -1.26 -10.33
N PRO A 60 -14.63 -2.40 -10.42
CA PRO A 60 -15.77 -2.54 -11.31
C PRO A 60 -16.89 -1.52 -11.07
N SER A 61 -17.13 -1.12 -9.81
CA SER A 61 -18.23 -0.20 -9.46
C SER A 61 -18.04 1.24 -9.95
N ILE A 62 -16.84 1.59 -10.43
CA ILE A 62 -16.53 2.91 -11.02
C ILE A 62 -15.89 2.78 -12.42
N ASP A 63 -15.96 1.59 -13.01
CA ASP A 63 -15.40 1.24 -14.32
C ASP A 63 -13.97 1.76 -14.50
N THR A 64 -13.07 1.34 -13.62
CA THR A 64 -11.67 1.78 -13.65
C THR A 64 -10.76 0.64 -13.24
N SER A 65 -9.57 0.60 -13.83
CA SER A 65 -8.50 -0.30 -13.42
C SER A 65 -7.16 0.39 -13.52
N PHE A 66 -6.19 -0.06 -12.71
CA PHE A 66 -4.83 0.43 -12.74
C PHE A 66 -3.86 -0.73 -12.94
N ARG A 67 -2.91 -0.54 -13.85
CA ARG A 67 -1.76 -1.42 -14.02
C ARG A 67 -0.69 -0.96 -13.03
N LEU A 68 -0.28 -1.86 -12.14
CA LEU A 68 0.70 -1.60 -11.09
C LEU A 68 1.91 -2.51 -11.31
N ILE A 69 3.06 -1.88 -11.48
CA ILE A 69 4.36 -2.54 -11.41
C ILE A 69 4.67 -2.85 -9.95
N GLN A 70 5.19 -4.05 -9.71
CA GLN A 70 5.73 -4.48 -8.43
C GLN A 70 7.17 -4.96 -8.62
N ARG A 71 7.94 -4.91 -7.54
CA ARG A 71 9.30 -5.45 -7.47
C ARG A 71 9.42 -6.35 -6.25
N ASN A 72 10.01 -7.51 -6.45
CA ASN A 72 10.35 -8.48 -5.40
C ASN A 72 11.87 -8.65 -5.22
N ASP A 73 12.66 -7.93 -6.03
CA ASP A 73 14.12 -7.90 -6.05
C ASP A 73 14.70 -6.67 -5.32
N THR A 74 13.84 -5.85 -4.71
CA THR A 74 14.27 -4.68 -3.93
C THR A 74 14.44 -5.06 -2.46
N ASN A 75 15.43 -4.45 -1.79
CA ASN A 75 15.54 -4.50 -0.32
C ASN A 75 14.47 -3.61 0.37
N SER A 76 13.35 -3.34 -0.29
CA SER A 76 12.28 -2.46 0.20
C SER A 76 10.97 -3.22 0.30
N THR A 77 10.32 -3.11 1.46
CA THR A 77 8.98 -3.67 1.69
C THR A 77 7.90 -2.90 0.91
N GLY A 78 8.17 -1.66 0.47
CA GLY A 78 7.20 -0.81 -0.22
C GLY A 78 6.97 -1.12 -1.70
N SER A 79 7.75 -2.02 -2.31
CA SER A 79 7.72 -2.24 -3.76
C SER A 79 6.63 -3.21 -4.27
N SER A 80 5.71 -3.66 -3.42
CA SER A 80 4.62 -4.55 -3.80
C SER A 80 3.29 -4.13 -3.18
N LEU A 81 2.17 -4.52 -3.79
CA LEU A 81 0.85 -4.17 -3.29
C LEU A 81 0.58 -4.90 -1.97
N TRP A 82 0.13 -4.17 -0.95
CA TRP A 82 -0.20 -4.74 0.35
C TRP A 82 -1.70 -4.93 0.55
N LEU A 83 -2.04 -5.89 1.41
CA LEU A 83 -3.40 -6.32 1.64
C LEU A 83 -4.24 -5.21 2.27
N SER A 84 -3.69 -4.46 3.22
CA SER A 84 -4.40 -3.34 3.86
C SER A 84 -4.75 -2.24 2.85
N SER A 85 -3.95 -2.06 1.79
CA SER A 85 -4.31 -1.15 0.68
C SER A 85 -5.54 -1.66 -0.08
N GLN A 86 -5.67 -2.96 -0.34
CA GLN A 86 -6.84 -3.52 -1.04
C GLN A 86 -8.13 -3.31 -0.23
N VAL A 87 -8.08 -3.58 1.07
CA VAL A 87 -9.23 -3.40 1.96
C VAL A 87 -9.56 -1.92 2.17
N LEU A 88 -8.54 -1.06 2.38
CA LEU A 88 -8.72 0.38 2.52
C LEU A 88 -9.28 1.00 1.24
N ALA A 89 -8.90 0.50 0.05
CA ALA A 89 -9.44 0.97 -1.22
C ALA A 89 -10.97 0.83 -1.29
N SER A 90 -11.53 -0.32 -0.89
CA SER A 90 -12.99 -0.51 -0.83
C SER A 90 -13.66 0.39 0.20
N TYR A 91 -13.00 0.65 1.34
CA TYR A 91 -13.51 1.58 2.35
C TYR A 91 -13.53 3.03 1.83
N LEU A 92 -12.45 3.48 1.17
CA LEU A 92 -12.34 4.80 0.56
C LEU A 92 -13.38 4.96 -0.55
N LEU A 93 -13.53 3.95 -1.41
CA LEU A 93 -14.50 3.93 -2.47
C LEU A 93 -15.93 4.06 -1.92
N HIS A 94 -16.29 3.29 -0.89
CA HIS A 94 -17.60 3.44 -0.25
C HIS A 94 -17.82 4.85 0.32
N THR A 95 -16.79 5.40 0.96
CA THR A 95 -16.91 6.63 1.76
C THR A 95 -16.91 7.87 0.88
N TYR A 96 -16.16 7.86 -0.23
CA TYR A 96 -15.84 9.05 -1.02
C TYR A 96 -16.27 8.98 -2.49
N SER A 97 -16.90 7.90 -2.96
CA SER A 97 -17.45 7.80 -4.32
C SER A 97 -18.71 8.63 -4.59
N ARG A 98 -19.32 9.23 -3.56
CA ARG A 98 -20.53 10.04 -3.77
C ARG A 98 -20.20 11.23 -4.65
N ALA A 99 -20.93 11.35 -5.75
CA ALA A 99 -20.73 12.38 -6.76
C ALA A 99 -20.66 13.78 -6.12
N PRO A 100 -19.70 14.64 -6.52
CA PRO A 100 -19.88 16.06 -6.30
C PRO A 100 -21.21 16.43 -6.96
N HIS A 101 -22.13 16.98 -6.17
CA HIS A 101 -23.23 17.75 -6.74
C HIS A 101 -22.57 18.82 -7.62
N GLN A 102 -22.59 18.63 -8.94
CA GLN A 102 -22.39 19.71 -9.87
C GLN A 102 -23.62 20.60 -9.75
N THR A 103 -23.65 21.44 -8.71
CA THR A 103 -24.39 22.68 -8.82
C THR A 103 -23.63 23.49 -9.85
N CYS A 104 -24.16 23.54 -11.07
CA CYS A 104 -23.75 24.52 -12.07
C CYS A 104 -23.98 25.91 -11.50
N SER A 105 -23.01 26.43 -10.76
CA SER A 105 -22.84 27.86 -10.56
C SER A 105 -21.66 28.26 -11.43
N ASP A 106 -21.84 29.29 -12.27
CA ASP A 106 -20.80 29.91 -13.10
C ASP A 106 -19.69 30.62 -12.28
N ALA A 107 -19.53 30.25 -11.00
CA ALA A 107 -18.45 30.65 -10.12
C ALA A 107 -17.33 29.59 -10.20
N ALA A 108 -16.09 30.03 -9.95
CA ALA A 108 -14.84 29.28 -10.04
C ALA A 108 -14.94 27.75 -9.79
N PRO A 109 -14.16 26.91 -10.51
CA PRO A 109 -14.21 25.47 -10.36
C PRO A 109 -14.11 25.07 -8.88
N PRO A 110 -14.97 24.15 -8.39
CA PRO A 110 -15.00 23.79 -6.99
C PRO A 110 -13.63 23.30 -6.54
N MET A 111 -13.12 23.86 -5.44
CA MET A 111 -11.82 23.50 -4.89
C MET A 111 -11.82 22.01 -4.51
N ARG A 112 -10.88 21.24 -5.08
CA ARG A 112 -10.75 19.80 -4.77
C ARG A 112 -10.31 19.62 -3.33
N LYS A 113 -10.91 18.65 -2.65
CA LYS A 113 -10.40 18.17 -1.35
C LYS A 113 -9.04 17.53 -1.51
N LYS A 114 -8.20 17.64 -0.49
CA LYS A 114 -6.79 17.24 -0.50
C LYS A 114 -6.58 15.98 0.30
N VAL A 115 -5.85 15.03 -0.26
CA VAL A 115 -5.41 13.82 0.44
C VAL A 115 -3.89 13.69 0.37
N LEU A 116 -3.30 13.38 1.52
CA LEU A 116 -1.90 13.00 1.67
C LEU A 116 -1.82 11.49 1.93
N GLU A 117 -1.12 10.76 1.08
CA GLU A 117 -0.81 9.34 1.32
C GLU A 117 0.62 9.20 1.84
N LEU A 118 0.77 8.60 3.02
CA LEU A 118 2.07 8.28 3.63
C LEU A 118 2.41 6.82 3.35
N GLY A 119 3.55 6.58 2.70
CA GLY A 119 4.02 5.22 2.38
C GLY A 119 3.15 4.63 1.30
N SER A 120 3.12 5.30 0.15
CA SER A 120 2.17 5.01 -0.93
C SER A 120 2.47 3.68 -1.63
N GLY A 121 3.69 3.16 -1.50
CA GLY A 121 4.11 1.90 -2.11
C GLY A 121 3.87 1.92 -3.62
N THR A 122 2.98 1.05 -4.10
CA THR A 122 2.61 0.99 -5.52
C THR A 122 1.73 2.13 -6.01
N GLY A 123 1.15 2.95 -5.11
CA GLY A 123 0.29 4.10 -5.44
C GLY A 123 -1.16 3.75 -5.74
N LEU A 124 -1.65 2.56 -5.37
CA LEU A 124 -3.03 2.13 -5.65
C LEU A 124 -4.07 3.10 -5.06
N LEU A 125 -3.90 3.50 -3.79
CA LEU A 125 -4.85 4.37 -3.12
C LEU A 125 -4.78 5.80 -3.68
N SER A 126 -3.57 6.32 -3.95
CA SER A 126 -3.36 7.59 -4.64
C SER A 126 -4.10 7.67 -5.97
N LEU A 127 -3.96 6.65 -6.83
CA LEU A 127 -4.67 6.59 -8.11
C LEU A 127 -6.19 6.52 -7.93
N LEU A 128 -6.67 5.71 -6.97
CA LEU A 128 -8.08 5.66 -6.63
C LEU A 128 -8.60 7.04 -6.19
N MET A 129 -7.91 7.71 -5.26
CA MET A 129 -8.36 9.00 -4.75
C MET A 129 -8.36 10.08 -5.84
N ALA A 130 -7.38 10.09 -6.74
CA ALA A 130 -7.40 10.95 -7.93
C ALA A 130 -8.60 10.63 -8.82
N ARG A 131 -8.90 9.35 -9.07
CA ARG A 131 -10.10 8.93 -9.79
C ARG A 131 -11.41 9.36 -9.11
N LEU A 132 -11.42 9.50 -7.79
CA LEU A 132 -12.55 10.01 -7.00
C LEU A 132 -12.61 11.55 -6.94
N GLY A 133 -11.75 12.26 -7.68
CA GLY A 133 -11.78 13.72 -7.80
C GLY A 133 -10.99 14.49 -6.73
N TRP A 134 -10.17 13.81 -5.93
CA TRP A 134 -9.34 14.44 -4.91
C TRP A 134 -8.03 14.96 -5.50
N GLN A 135 -7.51 16.06 -4.93
CA GLN A 135 -6.12 16.47 -5.12
C GLN A 135 -5.24 15.60 -4.23
N VAL A 136 -4.27 14.91 -4.82
CA VAL A 136 -3.49 13.87 -4.14
C VAL A 136 -2.01 14.25 -4.05
N THR A 137 -1.44 14.04 -2.87
CA THR A 137 0.00 14.02 -2.65
C THR A 137 0.39 12.61 -2.21
N ALA A 138 1.06 11.87 -3.08
CA ALA A 138 1.57 10.53 -2.84
C ALA A 138 3.01 10.62 -2.35
N THR A 139 3.32 10.04 -1.19
CA THR A 139 4.66 10.10 -0.59
C THR A 139 5.26 8.74 -0.31
N ASP A 140 6.57 8.64 -0.50
CA ASP A 140 7.40 7.49 -0.11
C ASP A 140 8.89 7.87 -0.10
N ILE A 141 9.77 6.91 0.23
CA ILE A 141 11.24 7.08 0.19
C ILE A 141 11.82 6.79 -1.21
N PRO A 142 12.98 7.36 -1.59
CA PRO A 142 13.52 7.29 -2.94
C PRO A 142 13.55 5.88 -3.58
N PRO A 143 13.95 4.80 -2.86
CA PRO A 143 13.93 3.46 -3.45
C PRO A 143 12.55 3.01 -3.94
N VAL A 144 11.46 3.40 -3.26
CA VAL A 144 10.08 3.08 -3.65
C VAL A 144 9.57 4.05 -4.72
N LEU A 145 9.92 5.34 -4.58
CA LEU A 145 9.57 6.37 -5.56
C LEU A 145 10.00 5.98 -6.98
N ASP A 146 11.26 5.60 -7.12
CA ASP A 146 11.88 5.33 -8.41
C ASP A 146 11.51 3.95 -8.96
N SER A 147 11.39 2.94 -8.08
CA SER A 147 11.18 1.57 -8.53
C SER A 147 9.74 1.25 -8.93
N VAL A 148 8.74 1.86 -8.24
CA VAL A 148 7.32 1.53 -8.44
C VAL A 148 6.38 2.73 -8.42
N LEU A 149 6.53 3.70 -7.51
CA LEU A 149 5.49 4.71 -7.31
C LEU A 149 5.39 5.66 -8.51
N ARG A 150 6.48 6.32 -8.92
CA ARG A 150 6.46 7.27 -10.05
C ARG A 150 5.98 6.60 -11.35
N PRO A 151 6.52 5.43 -11.77
CA PRO A 151 6.04 4.75 -12.97
C PRO A 151 4.54 4.40 -12.92
N ASN A 152 4.04 3.92 -11.78
CA ASN A 152 2.62 3.57 -11.63
C ASN A 152 1.71 4.80 -11.67
N ILE A 153 2.12 5.88 -10.99
CA ILE A 153 1.38 7.15 -11.01
C ILE A 153 1.35 7.74 -12.41
N GLU A 154 2.48 7.80 -13.12
CA GLU A 154 2.55 8.35 -14.47
C GLU A 154 1.61 7.61 -15.42
N ALA A 155 1.66 6.28 -15.44
CA ALA A 155 0.81 5.46 -16.30
C ALA A 155 -0.69 5.56 -15.91
N GLY A 156 -0.99 5.47 -14.62
CA GLY A 156 -2.37 5.54 -14.12
C GLY A 156 -3.00 6.92 -14.30
N LEU A 157 -2.27 8.00 -14.00
CA LEU A 157 -2.75 9.36 -14.18
C LEU A 157 -2.92 9.69 -15.67
N TYR A 158 -2.00 9.25 -16.53
CA TYR A 158 -2.16 9.37 -17.99
C TYR A 158 -3.50 8.76 -18.45
N GLN A 159 -3.82 7.54 -18.01
CA GLN A 159 -5.09 6.88 -18.32
C GLN A 159 -6.30 7.69 -17.84
N LEU A 160 -6.26 8.21 -16.61
CA LEU A 160 -7.36 9.00 -16.04
C LEU A 160 -7.58 10.31 -16.80
N VAL A 161 -6.51 11.03 -17.13
CA VAL A 161 -6.56 12.29 -17.86
C VAL A 161 -7.13 12.10 -19.27
N HIS A 162 -6.66 11.07 -20.00
CA HIS A 162 -7.15 10.79 -21.35
C HIS A 162 -8.62 10.36 -21.38
N SER A 163 -9.11 9.83 -20.26
CA SER A 163 -10.50 9.43 -20.08
C SER A 163 -11.37 10.58 -19.52
N GLY A 164 -10.81 11.77 -19.27
CA GLY A 164 -11.52 12.91 -18.69
C GLY A 164 -11.93 12.73 -17.22
N LEU A 165 -11.27 11.81 -16.50
CA LEU A 165 -11.62 11.43 -15.13
C LEU A 165 -10.74 12.10 -14.06
N ALA A 166 -9.64 12.75 -14.47
CA ALA A 166 -8.76 13.53 -13.60
C ALA A 166 -8.11 14.69 -14.37
N ALA A 167 -7.64 15.70 -13.66
CA ALA A 167 -6.78 16.75 -14.23
C ALA A 167 -5.29 16.34 -14.24
N PRO A 168 -4.47 16.87 -15.18
CA PRO A 168 -3.05 16.53 -15.27
C PRO A 168 -2.22 16.84 -14.02
N ASP A 169 -2.64 17.82 -13.24
CA ASP A 169 -1.99 18.29 -12.00
C ASP A 169 -2.65 17.74 -10.74
N GLN A 170 -3.57 16.77 -10.86
CA GLN A 170 -4.38 16.34 -9.73
C GLN A 170 -3.66 15.40 -8.75
N LEU A 171 -2.56 14.77 -9.17
CA LEU A 171 -1.79 13.82 -8.35
C LEU A 171 -0.30 14.14 -8.50
N HIS A 172 0.37 14.40 -7.37
CA HIS A 172 1.80 14.64 -7.33
C HIS A 172 2.50 13.62 -6.45
N VAL A 173 3.69 13.21 -6.87
CA VAL A 173 4.58 12.34 -6.09
C VAL A 173 5.67 13.19 -5.46
N CYS A 174 5.89 13.03 -4.16
CA CYS A 174 7.02 13.65 -3.47
C CYS A 174 7.73 12.70 -2.53
N GLU A 175 8.99 13.01 -2.24
CA GLU A 175 9.76 12.32 -1.22
C GLU A 175 9.31 12.75 0.17
N LEU A 176 9.13 11.77 1.05
CA LEU A 176 8.93 12.02 2.47
C LEU A 176 9.55 10.88 3.28
N ASP A 177 10.73 11.13 3.83
CA ASP A 177 11.35 10.25 4.81
C ASP A 177 10.88 10.65 6.21
N TRP A 178 10.10 9.77 6.84
CA TRP A 178 9.56 10.00 8.19
C TRP A 178 10.65 10.11 9.26
N THR A 179 11.84 9.58 9.01
CA THR A 179 12.99 9.66 9.95
C THR A 179 13.63 11.04 9.95
N THR A 180 13.34 11.86 8.93
CA THR A 180 13.72 13.27 8.89
C THR A 180 12.70 14.08 9.70
N SER A 181 13.20 14.91 10.63
CA SER A 181 12.34 15.81 11.41
C SER A 181 11.46 16.68 10.50
N PRO A 182 10.16 16.87 10.81
CA PRO A 182 9.29 17.76 10.04
C PRO A 182 9.81 19.19 9.87
N ASP A 183 10.63 19.68 10.81
CA ASP A 183 11.27 21.01 10.74
C ASP A 183 12.31 21.11 9.61
N ASN A 184 12.83 19.96 9.16
CA ASN A 184 13.88 19.86 8.15
C ASN A 184 13.34 19.46 6.77
N TRP A 185 12.02 19.29 6.61
CA TRP A 185 11.46 19.02 5.29
C TRP A 185 11.54 20.26 4.41
N HIS A 186 12.39 20.20 3.39
CA HIS A 186 12.50 21.28 2.42
C HIS A 186 11.24 21.34 1.55
N PRO A 187 10.72 22.54 1.23
CA PRO A 187 9.79 22.70 0.12
C PRO A 187 10.44 22.18 -1.15
N GLN A 188 9.85 21.15 -1.77
CA GLN A 188 10.43 20.50 -2.94
C GLN A 188 10.53 21.51 -4.10
N PRO A 189 11.68 21.62 -4.78
CA PRO A 189 11.96 22.66 -5.79
C PRO A 189 11.08 22.61 -7.05
N ASN A 190 10.28 21.55 -7.24
CA ASN A 190 9.45 21.34 -8.43
C ASN A 190 7.94 21.53 -8.21
N THR A 191 7.50 22.08 -7.07
CA THR A 191 6.13 22.59 -6.97
C THR A 191 6.04 23.90 -7.77
N PRO A 192 5.13 24.03 -8.75
CA PRO A 192 4.91 25.31 -9.44
C PRO A 192 4.65 26.39 -8.40
N SER A 193 5.63 27.28 -8.25
CA SER A 193 5.63 28.37 -7.27
C SER A 193 4.70 29.47 -7.78
N THR A 194 3.41 29.15 -7.84
CA THR A 194 2.37 30.16 -7.81
C THR A 194 2.10 30.48 -6.34
N PRO A 195 1.99 31.76 -5.94
CA PRO A 195 1.71 32.18 -4.56
C PRO A 195 0.40 31.61 -3.98
N ALA A 196 -0.41 30.91 -4.78
CA ALA A 196 -1.67 30.28 -4.39
C ALA A 196 -1.56 28.78 -4.00
N GLN A 197 -0.41 28.12 -4.25
CA GLN A 197 -0.15 26.72 -3.86
C GLN A 197 0.86 26.62 -2.72
N SER A 198 0.83 27.58 -1.79
CA SER A 198 1.35 27.33 -0.44
C SER A 198 0.77 26.02 0.07
N ALA A 199 1.58 25.20 0.74
CA ALA A 199 1.24 23.88 1.26
C ALA A 199 -0.03 23.91 2.13
N GLN A 200 -1.20 23.89 1.49
CA GLN A 200 -2.48 23.85 2.18
C GLN A 200 -2.60 22.46 2.79
N ASN A 201 -3.04 22.45 4.04
CA ASN A 201 -3.13 21.22 4.82
C ASN A 201 -4.10 20.23 4.16
N PRO A 202 -3.83 18.91 4.28
CA PRO A 202 -4.71 17.89 3.75
C PRO A 202 -6.06 17.90 4.48
N ASP A 203 -7.14 17.53 3.78
CA ASP A 203 -8.43 17.22 4.42
C ASP A 203 -8.45 15.77 4.94
N LEU A 204 -7.64 14.91 4.32
CA LEU A 204 -7.53 13.49 4.59
C LEU A 204 -6.06 13.06 4.56
N ILE A 205 -5.64 12.27 5.54
CA ILE A 205 -4.36 11.57 5.52
C ILE A 205 -4.67 10.08 5.49
N ILE A 206 -4.05 9.34 4.57
CA ILE A 206 -4.20 7.89 4.47
C ILE A 206 -2.83 7.21 4.55
N THR A 207 -2.81 6.02 5.12
CA THR A 207 -1.61 5.18 5.16
C THR A 207 -2.02 3.71 5.36
N ALA A 208 -1.29 2.78 4.76
CA ALA A 208 -1.62 1.36 4.77
C ALA A 208 -0.37 0.50 4.99
N ASP A 209 -0.41 -0.42 5.96
CA ASP A 209 0.69 -1.34 6.33
C ASP A 209 2.03 -0.64 6.61
N THR A 210 1.97 0.53 7.26
CA THR A 210 3.16 1.35 7.61
C THR A 210 3.66 1.15 9.04
N ILE A 211 2.98 0.32 9.83
CA ILE A 211 3.43 -0.13 11.17
C ILE A 211 3.92 -1.58 11.03
N TYR A 212 5.16 -1.73 10.59
CA TYR A 212 5.78 -3.05 10.36
C TYR A 212 7.14 -3.22 11.07
N GLU A 213 7.79 -2.13 11.48
CA GLU A 213 9.07 -2.17 12.17
C GLU A 213 9.08 -1.23 13.39
N PRO A 214 9.57 -1.66 14.57
CA PRO A 214 9.64 -0.82 15.77
C PRO A 214 10.34 0.53 15.58
N SER A 215 11.40 0.56 14.77
CA SER A 215 12.21 1.76 14.55
C SER A 215 11.43 2.88 13.84
N ILE A 216 10.44 2.53 13.00
CA ILE A 216 9.71 3.49 12.17
C ILE A 216 8.43 4.03 12.83
N VAL A 217 7.95 3.40 13.91
CA VAL A 217 6.71 3.79 14.60
C VAL A 217 6.74 5.25 15.05
N ARG A 218 7.76 5.65 15.82
CA ARG A 218 7.86 7.03 16.31
C ARG A 218 8.06 8.06 15.17
N PRO A 219 8.94 7.82 14.19
CA PRO A 219 9.02 8.64 12.96
C PRO A 219 7.67 8.85 12.24
N LEU A 220 6.93 7.77 11.97
CA LEU A 220 5.62 7.83 11.33
C LEU A 220 4.60 8.63 12.17
N LEU A 221 4.55 8.38 13.47
CA LEU A 221 3.62 9.07 14.37
C LEU A 221 3.94 10.55 14.52
N SER A 222 5.23 10.92 14.54
CA SER A 222 5.68 12.32 14.50
C SER A 222 5.20 13.02 13.23
N THR A 223 5.34 12.35 12.08
CA THR A 223 4.85 12.83 10.78
C THR A 223 3.33 13.03 10.78
N LEU A 224 2.57 12.05 11.27
CA LEU A 224 1.11 12.15 11.40
C LEU A 224 0.71 13.28 12.34
N ALA A 225 1.36 13.42 13.49
CA ALA A 225 1.10 14.46 14.47
C ALA A 225 1.35 15.85 13.90
N HIS A 226 2.44 16.03 13.14
CA HIS A 226 2.72 17.28 12.45
C HIS A 226 1.57 17.70 11.55
N PHE A 227 1.13 16.85 10.63
CA PHE A 227 0.03 17.20 9.73
C PHE A 227 -1.33 17.32 10.44
N TYR A 228 -1.57 16.51 11.48
CA TYR A 228 -2.84 16.50 12.21
C TYR A 228 -3.01 17.72 13.13
N HIS A 229 -1.94 18.18 13.80
CA HIS A 229 -2.00 19.30 14.74
C HIS A 229 -1.68 20.66 14.11
N ARG A 230 -1.24 20.70 12.84
CA ARG A 230 -0.98 21.95 12.09
C ARG A 230 -2.19 22.86 11.91
N GLN A 231 -3.40 22.36 12.17
CA GLN A 231 -4.65 23.11 12.01
C GLN A 231 -5.41 23.17 13.32
N ASP A 232 -5.59 24.38 13.84
CA ASP A 232 -6.34 24.62 15.08
C ASP A 232 -7.86 24.47 14.86
N ASP A 233 -8.37 24.96 13.72
CA ASP A 233 -9.83 25.03 13.48
C ASP A 233 -10.41 23.77 12.81
N THR A 234 -9.66 23.10 11.95
CA THR A 234 -10.13 21.93 11.19
C THR A 234 -9.03 20.89 11.06
N ARG A 235 -9.09 19.81 11.85
CA ARG A 235 -8.10 18.73 11.75
C ARG A 235 -8.43 17.79 10.58
N PRO A 236 -7.43 17.26 9.86
CA PRO A 236 -7.67 16.25 8.85
C PRO A 236 -8.27 14.98 9.46
N THR A 237 -9.10 14.28 8.68
CA THR A 237 -9.36 12.87 8.99
C THR A 237 -8.08 12.07 8.73
N VAL A 238 -7.73 11.15 9.62
CA VAL A 238 -6.61 10.22 9.38
C VAL A 238 -7.15 8.80 9.30
N LEU A 239 -6.79 8.07 8.26
CA LEU A 239 -7.09 6.64 8.11
C LEU A 239 -5.78 5.84 8.06
N LEU A 240 -5.62 4.95 9.02
CA LEU A 240 -4.50 4.02 9.14
C LEU A 240 -5.06 2.60 8.95
N ALA A 241 -4.75 1.95 7.84
CA ALA A 241 -5.06 0.54 7.63
C ALA A 241 -3.84 -0.31 7.93
N LEU A 242 -4.03 -1.45 8.59
CA LEU A 242 -2.95 -2.38 8.91
C LEU A 242 -3.45 -3.81 9.04
N GLU A 243 -2.58 -4.78 8.80
CA GLU A 243 -2.82 -6.17 9.14
C GLU A 243 -2.22 -6.48 10.52
N ARG A 244 -2.99 -7.12 11.41
CA ARG A 244 -2.56 -7.41 12.79
C ARG A 244 -1.61 -8.60 12.91
N ARG A 245 -0.45 -8.51 12.25
CA ARG A 245 0.59 -9.56 12.17
C ARG A 245 1.35 -9.79 13.48
N ASP A 246 1.64 -8.70 14.20
CA ASP A 246 2.25 -8.71 15.54
C ASP A 246 1.35 -7.93 16.51
N PRO A 247 0.41 -8.60 17.20
CA PRO A 247 -0.55 -7.92 18.06
C PRO A 247 0.09 -7.09 19.19
N PRO A 248 1.13 -7.57 19.90
CA PRO A 248 1.87 -6.74 20.86
C PRO A 248 2.47 -5.47 20.25
N HIS A 249 3.18 -5.59 19.12
CA HIS A 249 3.80 -4.44 18.46
C HIS A 249 2.78 -3.38 18.05
N ILE A 250 1.67 -3.81 17.43
CA ILE A 250 0.61 -2.91 16.96
C ILE A 250 -0.12 -2.25 18.12
N THR A 251 -0.39 -3.02 19.19
CA THR A 251 -1.02 -2.47 20.40
C THR A 251 -0.13 -1.40 21.04
N GLU A 252 1.18 -1.63 21.10
CA GLU A 252 2.12 -0.64 21.61
C GLU A 252 2.23 0.58 20.70
N ALA A 253 2.25 0.40 19.37
CA ALA A 253 2.27 1.52 18.43
C ALA A 253 1.04 2.43 18.57
N LEU A 254 -0.16 1.85 18.72
CA LEU A 254 -1.40 2.61 18.96
C LEU A 254 -1.40 3.27 20.35
N ARG A 255 -0.82 2.63 21.37
CA ARG A 255 -0.63 3.23 22.70
C ARG A 255 0.29 4.44 22.63
N ILE A 256 1.43 4.33 21.95
CA ILE A 256 2.38 5.44 21.71
C ILE A 256 1.68 6.57 20.95
N ALA A 257 0.91 6.24 19.90
CA ALA A 257 0.15 7.24 19.13
C ALA A 257 -0.76 8.07 20.06
N SER A 258 -1.52 7.41 20.93
CA SER A 258 -2.42 8.10 21.86
C SER A 258 -1.70 8.88 22.95
N HIS A 259 -0.70 8.29 23.60
CA HIS A 259 -0.06 8.88 24.79
C HIS A 259 1.02 9.90 24.47
N ASP A 260 1.88 9.60 23.50
CA ASP A 260 3.08 10.39 23.23
C ASP A 260 2.81 11.45 22.15
N PHE A 261 1.88 11.19 21.23
CA PHE A 261 1.61 12.04 20.06
C PHE A 261 0.20 12.67 20.03
N SER A 262 -0.64 12.38 21.03
CA SER A 262 -2.03 12.85 21.09
C SER A 262 -2.86 12.48 19.84
N LEU A 263 -2.66 11.27 19.33
CA LEU A 263 -3.36 10.66 18.20
C LEU A 263 -4.23 9.48 18.69
N PRO A 264 -5.41 9.73 19.30
CA PRO A 264 -6.26 8.69 19.89
C PRO A 264 -7.08 7.94 18.83
N PHE A 265 -6.41 7.12 18.02
CA PHE A 265 -7.03 6.35 16.94
C PHE A 265 -8.17 5.47 17.46
N LYS A 266 -9.29 5.46 16.73
CA LYS A 266 -10.44 4.58 16.99
C LYS A 266 -10.60 3.59 15.85
N GLN A 267 -10.68 2.31 16.19
CA GLN A 267 -10.92 1.27 15.20
C GLN A 267 -12.30 1.45 14.56
N VAL A 268 -12.36 1.44 13.23
CA VAL A 268 -13.60 1.30 12.48
C VAL A 268 -14.15 -0.10 12.77
N PRO A 269 -15.45 -0.26 13.10
CA PRO A 269 -16.00 -1.57 13.44
C PRO A 269 -15.71 -2.61 12.35
N ALA A 270 -15.12 -3.75 12.73
CA ALA A 270 -14.70 -4.79 11.78
C ALA A 270 -15.86 -5.25 10.88
N LYS A 271 -17.08 -5.36 11.41
CA LYS A 271 -18.29 -5.68 10.62
C LYS A 271 -18.55 -4.66 9.49
N ARG A 272 -18.24 -3.38 9.71
CA ARG A 272 -18.38 -2.32 8.71
C ARG A 272 -17.33 -2.46 7.63
N VAL A 273 -16.07 -2.66 7.99
CA VAL A 273 -14.97 -2.92 7.04
C VAL A 273 -15.31 -4.14 6.19
N ARG A 274 -15.75 -5.23 6.84
CA ARG A 274 -16.13 -6.46 6.13
C ARG A 274 -17.22 -6.25 5.10
N LYS A 275 -18.31 -5.60 5.50
CA LYS A 275 -19.43 -5.30 4.60
C LYS A 275 -18.98 -4.49 3.37
N MET A 276 -18.06 -3.55 3.54
CA MET A 276 -17.56 -2.73 2.43
C MET A 276 -16.66 -3.53 1.50
N PHE A 277 -15.75 -4.34 2.04
CA PHE A 277 -14.85 -5.15 1.24
C PHE A 277 -15.60 -6.28 0.50
N ASP A 278 -16.61 -6.88 1.13
CA ASP A 278 -17.50 -7.85 0.48
C ASP A 278 -18.28 -7.23 -0.69
N ALA A 279 -18.72 -5.97 -0.56
CA ALA A 279 -19.59 -5.33 -1.53
C ALA A 279 -18.86 -4.63 -2.69
N LEU A 280 -17.68 -4.05 -2.43
CA LEU A 280 -16.94 -3.22 -3.38
C LEU A 280 -15.54 -3.75 -3.72
N GLY A 281 -15.06 -4.75 -2.98
CA GLY A 281 -13.85 -5.49 -3.29
C GLY A 281 -14.20 -6.92 -3.69
N ASP A 282 -13.36 -7.87 -3.29
CA ASP A 282 -13.56 -9.30 -3.52
C ASP A 282 -13.71 -10.10 -2.22
N GLY A 283 -14.02 -9.43 -1.09
CA GLY A 283 -14.10 -10.06 0.23
C GLY A 283 -15.10 -11.21 0.36
N ALA A 284 -16.16 -11.22 -0.46
CA ALA A 284 -17.13 -12.31 -0.52
C ALA A 284 -16.65 -13.54 -1.31
N LYS A 285 -15.54 -13.41 -2.04
CA LYS A 285 -14.99 -14.40 -2.97
C LYS A 285 -13.60 -14.89 -2.56
N TRP A 286 -12.98 -14.25 -1.57
CA TRP A 286 -11.73 -14.70 -0.96
C TRP A 286 -12.02 -15.58 0.25
N SER A 287 -11.02 -16.35 0.69
CA SER A 287 -11.09 -16.96 2.02
C SER A 287 -11.17 -15.85 3.07
N ARG A 288 -11.89 -16.11 4.17
CA ARG A 288 -11.96 -15.15 5.29
C ARG A 288 -10.60 -14.99 5.96
N ASP A 289 -9.84 -16.08 6.02
CA ASP A 289 -8.51 -16.11 6.62
C ASP A 289 -7.52 -15.21 5.86
N ASP A 290 -7.77 -14.94 4.57
CA ASP A 290 -6.89 -14.12 3.74
C ASP A 290 -6.82 -12.64 4.19
N TRP A 291 -7.80 -12.17 4.99
CA TRP A 291 -7.90 -10.76 5.37
C TRP A 291 -8.58 -10.47 6.70
N GLU A 292 -8.87 -11.48 7.52
CA GLU A 292 -9.50 -11.30 8.82
C GLU A 292 -8.72 -10.38 9.78
N GLY A 293 -7.40 -10.36 9.65
CA GLY A 293 -6.49 -9.55 10.47
C GLY A 293 -6.42 -8.08 10.05
N VAL A 294 -7.08 -7.67 8.96
CA VAL A 294 -6.99 -6.29 8.46
C VAL A 294 -7.93 -5.37 9.23
N GLU A 295 -7.37 -4.29 9.75
CA GLU A 295 -8.04 -3.26 10.54
C GLU A 295 -7.94 -1.90 9.85
N ILE A 296 -8.95 -1.05 10.07
CA ILE A 296 -8.89 0.37 9.71
C ILE A 296 -9.10 1.17 10.98
N TRP A 297 -8.18 2.08 11.25
CA TRP A 297 -8.19 2.99 12.39
C TRP A 297 -8.40 4.42 11.89
N LYS A 298 -9.20 5.19 12.63
CA LYS A 298 -9.59 6.55 12.27
C LYS A 298 -9.31 7.55 13.39
N LEU A 299 -8.81 8.74 13.04
CA LEU A 299 -8.88 9.97 13.85
C LEU A 299 -10.01 10.87 13.37
#